data_AF-A0A831JP10-F1
#
_entry.id   AF-A0A831JP10-F1
#
_cell.length_a   1.000
_cell.length_b   1.000
_cell.length_c   1.000
_cell.angle_alpha   90.00
_cell.angle_beta   90.00
_cell.angle_gamma   90.00
#
_symmetry.space_group_name_H-M   'P 1'
#
loop_
_entity.id
_entity.type
_entity.pdbx_description
1 polymer ?
#
loop_
_entity_poly.entity_id
_entity_poly.type
_entity_poly.pdbx_seq_one_letter_code
_entity_poly.pdbx_strand_id
1 'polypeptide(L)'
;VLEKLFCYDTFKEDYKVLNTEVRKLGYNIPPLVNAYMSLSPTMRMFGTAINDGFGDVEETGILIAVDEILEEKRVRHIESYLREHPEALQITSGANPVVNKTQK
;
A
#
# COMPACT_ATOMS: atom_id res chain seq x y z
N VAL A 1 -7.47 22.30 4.75
CA VAL A 1 -7.61 21.88 6.18
C VAL A 1 -6.70 20.70 6.47
N LEU A 2 -6.81 19.61 5.71
CA LEU A 2 -5.97 18.41 5.88
C LEU A 2 -4.46 18.67 5.66
N GLU A 3 -4.08 19.52 4.72
CA GLU A 3 -2.67 19.90 4.48
C GLU A 3 -1.98 20.56 5.69
N LYS A 4 -2.75 21.17 6.60
CA LYS A 4 -2.19 21.74 7.83
C LYS A 4 -2.02 20.68 8.93
N LEU A 5 -2.75 19.57 8.82
CA LEU A 5 -2.72 18.47 9.76
C LEU A 5 -1.66 17.44 9.39
N PHE A 6 -1.53 17.17 8.08
CA PHE A 6 -0.53 16.28 7.50
C PHE A 6 0.52 17.13 6.79
N CYS A 7 1.43 17.69 7.59
CA CYS A 7 2.46 18.63 7.13
C CYS A 7 3.89 18.10 7.32
N TYR A 8 4.03 16.80 7.62
CA TYR A 8 5.33 16.17 7.80
C TYR A 8 5.88 15.64 6.47
N ASP A 9 7.19 15.40 6.43
CA ASP A 9 7.87 14.95 5.21
C ASP A 9 7.73 13.44 4.98
N THR A 10 7.26 12.70 6.00
CA THR A 10 7.18 11.24 5.93
C THR A 10 5.78 10.72 6.27
N PHE A 11 5.35 9.70 5.51
CA PHE A 11 4.11 8.97 5.78
C PHE A 11 4.02 8.50 7.24
N LYS A 12 5.14 8.04 7.82
CA LYS A 12 5.16 7.52 9.20
C LYS A 12 4.86 8.59 10.24
N GLU A 13 5.28 9.83 10.01
CA GLU A 13 4.99 10.95 10.90
C GLU A 13 3.54 11.40 10.78
N ASP A 14 3.06 11.61 9.55
CA ASP A 14 1.65 11.93 9.29
C ASP A 14 0.70 10.85 9.81
N TYR A 15 1.09 9.58 9.70
CA TYR A 15 0.32 8.46 10.21
C TYR A 15 0.21 8.46 11.75
N LYS A 16 1.25 8.92 12.46
CA LYS A 16 1.16 9.11 13.93
C LYS A 16 0.19 10.23 14.29
N VAL A 17 0.18 11.31 13.50
CA VAL A 17 -0.79 12.40 13.69
C VAL A 17 -2.20 11.88 13.47
N LEU A 18 -2.44 11.17 12.35
CA LEU A 18 -3.74 10.55 12.05
C LEU A 18 -4.22 9.70 13.22
N ASN A 19 -3.38 8.79 13.71
CA ASN A 19 -3.74 7.91 14.82
C ASN A 19 -4.03 8.68 16.12
N THR A 20 -3.28 9.75 16.37
CA THR A 20 -3.49 10.63 17.53
C THR A 20 -4.82 11.37 17.45
N GLU A 21 -5.15 11.96 16.30
CA GLU A 21 -6.42 12.68 16.12
C GLU A 21 -7.63 11.76 16.15
N VAL A 22 -7.55 10.57 15.52
CA VAL A 22 -8.63 9.57 15.56
C VAL A 22 -8.90 9.12 16.99
N ARG A 23 -7.85 8.93 17.80
CA ARG A 23 -7.98 8.57 19.22
C ARG A 23 -8.58 9.69 20.08
N LYS A 24 -8.26 10.95 19.79
CA LYS A 24 -8.90 12.10 20.48
C LYS A 24 -10.41 12.13 20.27
N LEU A 25 -10.89 11.61 19.13
CA LEU A 25 -12.31 11.47 18.82
C LEU A 25 -12.95 10.22 19.46
N GLY A 26 -12.18 9.41 20.22
CA GLY A 26 -12.68 8.20 20.87
C GLY A 26 -12.70 6.96 19.98
N TYR A 27 -12.11 7.02 18.79
CA TYR A 27 -12.04 5.90 17.85
C TYR A 27 -10.63 5.28 17.79
N ASN A 28 -10.56 4.04 17.32
CA ASN A 28 -9.30 3.37 17.02
C ASN A 28 -9.28 2.98 15.55
N ILE A 29 -8.15 3.18 14.89
CA ILE A 29 -7.97 2.73 13.51
C ILE A 29 -7.90 1.19 13.51
N PRO A 30 -8.76 0.48 12.74
CA PRO A 30 -8.75 -0.97 12.69
C PRO A 30 -7.40 -1.54 12.22
N PRO A 31 -6.96 -2.70 12.73
CA PRO A 31 -5.71 -3.34 12.31
C PRO A 31 -5.60 -3.55 10.79
N LEU A 32 -6.72 -3.85 10.14
CA LEU A 32 -6.79 -4.10 8.70
C LEU A 32 -6.44 -2.84 7.89
N VAL A 33 -6.91 -1.67 8.30
CA VAL A 33 -6.58 -0.39 7.66
C VAL A 33 -5.08 -0.11 7.79
N ASN A 34 -4.52 -0.37 8.97
CA ASN A 34 -3.09 -0.18 9.24
C ASN A 34 -2.22 -1.06 8.33
N ALA A 35 -2.66 -2.29 8.09
CA ALA A 35 -1.99 -3.22 7.20
C ALA A 35 -1.94 -2.67 5.77
N TYR A 36 -3.09 -2.24 5.21
CA TYR A 36 -3.13 -1.73 3.84
C TYR A 36 -2.37 -0.42 3.65
N MET A 37 -2.49 0.53 4.58
CA MET A 37 -1.77 1.80 4.47
C MET A 37 -0.25 1.64 4.56
N SER A 38 0.23 0.61 5.27
CA SER A 38 1.65 0.30 5.33
C SER A 38 2.15 -0.42 4.07
N LEU A 39 1.26 -1.10 3.34
CA LEU A 39 1.61 -1.86 2.14
C LEU A 39 1.75 -1.00 0.87
N SER A 40 1.05 0.13 0.80
CA SER A 40 1.10 1.04 -0.35
C SER A 40 0.67 2.44 0.09
N PRO A 41 1.64 3.35 0.33
CA PRO A 41 1.35 4.74 0.66
C PRO A 41 0.57 5.48 -0.44
N THR A 42 0.56 4.97 -1.68
CA THR A 42 -0.18 5.56 -2.81
C THR A 42 -1.54 4.90 -3.07
N MET A 43 -1.99 3.99 -2.19
CA MET A 43 -3.30 3.36 -2.25
C MET A 43 -4.42 4.39 -2.45
N ARG A 44 -5.34 4.08 -3.36
CA ARG A 44 -6.50 4.93 -3.65
C ARG A 44 -7.78 4.30 -3.12
N MET A 45 -8.64 5.11 -2.51
CA MET A 45 -9.97 4.71 -2.03
C MET A 45 -11.03 5.37 -2.92
N PHE A 46 -11.99 4.57 -3.39
CA PHE A 46 -13.03 4.98 -4.35
C PHE A 46 -14.41 5.16 -3.71
N GLY A 47 -14.48 5.09 -2.39
CA GLY A 47 -15.71 5.17 -1.63
C GLY A 47 -16.19 3.82 -1.13
N THR A 48 -17.33 3.86 -0.46
CA THR A 48 -18.00 2.72 0.17
C THR A 48 -19.43 2.64 -0.37
N ALA A 49 -19.85 1.45 -0.76
CA ALA A 49 -21.19 1.15 -1.26
C ALA A 49 -21.84 0.06 -0.40
N ILE A 50 -23.17 0.03 -0.36
CA ILE A 50 -23.89 -1.09 0.27
C ILE A 50 -23.98 -2.23 -0.74
N ASN A 51 -23.60 -3.43 -0.31
CA ASN A 51 -23.76 -4.64 -1.09
C ASN A 51 -25.03 -5.38 -0.64
N ASP A 52 -26.14 -5.08 -1.32
CA ASP A 52 -27.45 -5.70 -1.09
C ASP A 52 -27.44 -7.22 -1.42
N GLY A 53 -26.48 -7.67 -2.24
CA GLY A 53 -26.30 -9.08 -2.61
C GLY A 53 -25.54 -9.91 -1.58
N PHE A 54 -24.90 -9.27 -0.61
CA PHE A 54 -24.11 -9.92 0.43
C PHE A 54 -24.52 -9.48 1.84
N GLY A 55 -25.84 -9.41 2.08
CA GLY A 55 -26.41 -9.17 3.41
C GLY A 55 -26.30 -7.72 3.88
N ASP A 56 -26.49 -6.76 2.97
CA ASP A 56 -26.51 -5.32 3.24
C ASP A 56 -25.26 -4.80 3.95
N VAL A 57 -24.10 -5.38 3.64
CA VAL A 57 -22.82 -4.96 4.22
C VAL A 57 -22.21 -3.79 3.46
N GLU A 58 -21.42 -2.98 4.16
CA GLU A 58 -20.62 -1.92 3.56
C GLU A 58 -19.37 -2.48 2.88
N GLU A 59 -19.21 -2.26 1.58
CA GLU A 59 -18.05 -2.63 0.79
C GLU A 59 -17.26 -1.40 0.34
N THR A 60 -15.96 -1.38 0.61
CA THR A 60 -15.08 -0.27 0.25
C THR A 60 -14.18 -0.66 -0.92
N GLY A 61 -14.23 0.12 -2.00
CA GLY A 61 -13.35 -0.06 -3.15
C GLY A 61 -11.99 0.59 -2.90
N ILE A 62 -10.93 -0.22 -2.90
CA ILE A 62 -9.55 0.26 -2.83
C ILE A 62 -8.72 -0.27 -4.00
N LEU A 63 -7.78 0.54 -4.49
CA LEU A 63 -6.79 0.16 -5.48
C LEU A 63 -5.41 0.25 -4.86
N ILE A 64 -4.68 -0.85 -4.97
CA ILE A 64 -3.29 -0.93 -4.54
C ILE A 64 -2.45 -1.36 -5.75
N ALA A 65 -1.36 -0.64 -5.99
CA ALA A 65 -0.41 -0.97 -7.03
C ALA A 65 0.41 -2.19 -6.58
N VAL A 66 0.36 -3.28 -7.36
CA VAL A 66 0.98 -4.57 -6.99
C VAL A 66 2.50 -4.45 -6.88
N ASP A 67 3.11 -3.60 -7.71
CA ASP A 67 4.54 -3.31 -7.73
C ASP A 67 5.05 -2.65 -6.45
N GLU A 68 4.28 -1.78 -5.80
CA GLU A 68 4.64 -1.20 -4.49
C GLU A 68 4.62 -2.22 -3.35
N ILE A 69 3.59 -3.07 -3.28
CA ILE A 69 3.50 -4.17 -2.30
C ILE A 69 4.70 -5.10 -2.43
N LEU A 70 5.09 -5.32 -3.68
CA LEU A 70 6.06 -6.31 -4.05
C LEU A 70 7.49 -5.86 -3.74
N GLU A 71 7.87 -4.57 -3.79
CA GLU A 71 9.24 -4.13 -3.46
C GLU A 71 9.72 -4.57 -2.06
N GLU A 72 8.97 -4.29 -0.99
CA GLU A 72 9.41 -4.60 0.38
C GLU A 72 9.55 -6.11 0.65
N LYS A 73 8.72 -6.95 0.03
CA LYS A 73 8.78 -8.41 0.17
C LYS A 73 9.68 -9.10 -0.87
N ARG A 74 9.90 -8.47 -2.04
CA ARG A 74 10.68 -9.04 -3.15
C ARG A 74 12.17 -9.09 -2.86
N VAL A 75 12.74 -8.05 -2.24
CA VAL A 75 14.19 -8.01 -1.95
C VAL A 75 14.62 -9.24 -1.14
N ARG A 76 13.76 -9.72 -0.22
CA ARG A 76 14.12 -10.82 0.70
C ARG A 76 13.84 -12.22 0.17
N HIS A 77 12.91 -12.39 -0.76
CA HIS A 77 12.41 -13.72 -1.17
C HIS A 77 12.41 -13.96 -2.69
N ILE A 78 12.44 -12.92 -3.50
CA ILE A 78 12.33 -13.02 -4.97
C ILE A 78 13.69 -12.83 -5.66
N GLU A 79 14.68 -12.20 -5.02
CA GLU A 79 16.05 -12.13 -5.56
C GLU A 79 16.67 -13.51 -5.83
N SER A 80 16.52 -14.45 -4.89
CA SER A 80 17.03 -15.82 -5.06
C SER A 80 16.32 -16.53 -6.22
N TYR A 81 15.00 -16.39 -6.30
CA TYR A 81 14.20 -17.00 -7.36
C TYR A 81 14.52 -16.41 -8.75
N LEU A 82 14.67 -15.09 -8.88
CA LEU A 82 15.04 -14.42 -10.12
C LEU A 82 16.48 -14.74 -10.57
N ARG A 83 17.38 -15.02 -9.62
CA ARG A 83 18.74 -15.49 -9.94
C ARG A 83 18.73 -16.90 -10.54
N GLU A 84 17.81 -17.74 -10.08
CA GLU A 84 17.64 -19.12 -10.57
C GLU A 84 16.78 -19.21 -11.84
N HIS A 85 15.84 -18.28 -12.05
CA HIS A 85 14.87 -18.27 -13.16
C HIS A 85 14.83 -16.90 -13.86
N PRO A 86 15.83 -16.57 -14.71
CA PRO A 86 15.95 -15.28 -15.38
C PRO A 86 14.81 -14.96 -16.34
N GLU A 87 14.09 -15.96 -16.84
CA GLU A 87 12.97 -15.84 -17.78
C GLU A 87 11.75 -15.14 -17.17
N ALA A 88 11.59 -15.18 -15.84
CA ALA A 88 10.47 -14.53 -15.14
C ALA A 88 10.49 -12.99 -15.24
N LEU A 89 11.64 -12.39 -15.60
CA LEU A 89 11.78 -10.96 -15.86
C LEU A 89 10.96 -10.48 -17.08
N GLN A 90 10.59 -11.37 -17.99
CA GLN A 90 9.83 -11.03 -19.20
C GLN A 90 8.32 -10.88 -18.97
N ILE A 91 7.80 -11.31 -17.81
CA ILE A 91 6.37 -11.30 -17.50
C ILE A 91 5.92 -9.94 -16.93
N THR A 92 6.87 -9.16 -16.40
CA THR A 92 6.59 -7.82 -15.88
C THR A 92 6.55 -6.81 -17.02
N SER A 93 5.53 -5.94 -17.04
CA SER A 93 5.16 -5.05 -18.16
C SER A 93 6.20 -4.00 -18.58
N GLY A 94 7.43 -4.04 -18.05
CA GLY A 94 8.51 -3.12 -18.37
C GLY A 94 8.26 -1.66 -17.99
N ALA A 95 7.06 -1.34 -17.49
CA ALA A 95 6.64 0.03 -17.14
C ALA A 95 7.41 0.59 -15.94
N ASN A 96 7.85 -0.29 -15.02
CA ASN A 96 8.71 0.06 -13.89
C ASN A 96 9.92 -0.90 -13.90
N PRO A 97 11.16 -0.44 -14.13
CA PRO A 97 12.33 -1.32 -14.19
C PRO A 97 12.61 -1.94 -12.82
N VAL A 98 12.27 -3.23 -12.74
CA VAL A 98 12.21 -4.07 -11.54
C VAL A 98 13.59 -4.40 -10.92
N VAL A 99 14.67 -4.12 -11.66
CA VAL A 99 16.07 -4.36 -11.29
C VAL A 99 16.90 -3.21 -11.83
N ASN A 100 17.62 -2.50 -10.96
CA ASN A 100 18.71 -1.64 -11.42
C ASN A 100 19.67 -2.54 -12.18
N LYS A 101 19.81 -2.33 -13.50
CA LYS A 101 20.91 -2.91 -14.27
C LYS A 101 22.19 -2.45 -13.58
N THR A 102 22.78 -3.30 -12.74
CA THR A 102 24.02 -3.01 -12.05
C THR A 102 25.02 -2.60 -13.12
N GLN A 103 25.47 -1.34 -13.04
CA GLN A 103 26.46 -0.80 -13.94
C GLN A 103 27.73 -1.64 -13.82
N LYS A 104 28.35 -1.87 -14.98
CA LYS A 104 29.60 -2.59 -15.19
C LYS A 104 30.71 -2.12 -14.27
#